data_AF-A0A1Q7E418-F1
#
_entry.id   AF-A0A1Q7E418-F1
#
_cell.length_a   1.000
_cell.length_b   1.000
_cell.length_c   1.000
_cell.angle_alpha   90.00
_cell.angle_beta   90.00
_cell.angle_gamma   90.00
#
_symmetry.space_group_name_H-M   'P 1'
#
loop_
_entity.id
_entity.type
_entity.pdbx_description
1 polymer ?
#
loop_
_entity_poly.entity_id
_entity_poly.type
_entity_poly.pdbx_seq_one_letter_code
_entity_poly.pdbx_strand_id
1 'polypeptide(L)'
;MRGGPAPEIPDVPGARLRRGAFVTVAVGGALRGCLGRILGDRPLGPVVRAMAAAAAREDPRFPPLAPEELPQLHVEVSVLDEPAALAAGEAARITIGRDGLLVRRGRASGLLLPQVAPDNGWGPEEFLAAACRKAGLGPDVWRDAGTEVFTFSADVFGE
;
A
#
# COMPACT_ATOMS: atom_id res chain seq x y z
N MET A 1 3.97 24.83 12.00
CA MET A 1 4.71 25.28 10.80
C MET A 1 3.77 25.20 9.60
N ARG A 2 3.57 26.29 8.86
CA ARG A 2 2.85 26.25 7.57
C ARG A 2 3.91 25.89 6.52
N GLY A 3 3.76 24.73 5.89
CA GLY A 3 4.64 24.32 4.81
C GLY A 3 4.56 25.27 3.61
N GLY A 4 5.59 25.24 2.76
CA GLY A 4 5.55 25.90 1.46
C GLY A 4 4.46 25.32 0.55
N PRO A 5 4.23 25.93 -0.62
CA PRO A 5 3.32 25.35 -1.61
C PRO A 5 3.75 23.94 -1.97
N ALA A 6 2.79 23.07 -2.26
CA ALA A 6 3.08 21.72 -2.71
C ALA A 6 3.91 21.77 -4.00
N PRO A 7 4.90 20.87 -4.18
CA PRO A 7 5.75 20.88 -5.36
C PRO A 7 4.92 20.68 -6.63
N GLU A 8 5.39 21.27 -7.73
CA GLU A 8 4.84 21.02 -9.05
C GLU A 8 5.04 19.55 -9.43
N ILE A 9 4.07 18.99 -10.14
CA ILE A 9 4.17 17.62 -10.65
C ILE A 9 4.95 17.68 -11.96
N PRO A 10 6.03 16.91 -12.11
CA PRO A 10 6.81 16.92 -13.34
C PRO A 10 5.98 16.45 -14.53
N ASP A 11 6.17 17.08 -15.69
CA ASP A 11 5.49 16.70 -16.93
C ASP A 11 6.17 15.48 -17.59
N VAL A 12 5.97 14.31 -16.99
CA VAL A 12 6.48 13.03 -17.49
C VAL A 12 5.32 12.07 -17.75
N PRO A 13 5.43 11.15 -18.73
CA PRO A 13 4.38 10.17 -19.03
C PRO A 13 3.90 9.39 -17.81
N GLY A 14 4.82 8.98 -16.93
CA GLY A 14 4.50 8.22 -15.71
C GLY A 14 3.52 8.96 -14.78
N ALA A 15 3.62 10.29 -14.67
CA ALA A 15 2.74 11.09 -13.81
C ALA A 15 1.27 11.08 -14.26
N ARG A 16 1.01 10.72 -15.52
CA ARG A 16 -0.33 10.63 -16.12
C ARG A 16 -0.96 9.24 -16.03
N LEU A 17 -0.19 8.22 -15.64
CA LEU A 17 -0.70 6.85 -15.50
C LEU A 17 -1.83 6.80 -14.48
N ARG A 18 -2.80 5.92 -14.73
CA ARG A 18 -3.96 5.68 -13.87
C ARG A 18 -3.74 4.39 -13.09
N ARG A 19 -3.03 4.53 -11.97
CA ARG A 19 -2.57 3.45 -11.10
C ARG A 19 -2.71 3.86 -9.64
N GLY A 20 -2.89 2.87 -8.78
CA GLY A 20 -2.78 3.08 -7.34
C GLY A 20 -1.32 3.30 -6.96
N ALA A 21 -1.08 3.94 -5.82
CA ALA A 21 0.25 4.00 -5.24
C ALA A 21 0.20 4.12 -3.72
N PHE A 22 1.21 3.53 -3.07
CA PHE A 22 1.55 3.75 -1.68
C PHE A 22 2.84 4.55 -1.59
N VAL A 23 2.91 5.45 -0.62
CA VAL A 23 4.16 6.12 -0.24
C VAL A 23 4.48 5.73 1.18
N THR A 24 5.67 5.18 1.35
CA THR A 24 6.26 4.81 2.64
C THR A 24 7.32 5.84 2.98
N VAL A 25 7.29 6.33 4.21
CA VAL A 25 8.31 7.20 4.78
C VAL A 25 9.01 6.48 5.93
N ALA A 26 10.33 6.46 5.91
CA ALA A 26 11.17 5.90 6.95
C ALA A 26 12.19 6.93 7.44
N VAL A 27 12.54 6.90 8.72
CA VAL A 27 13.54 7.80 9.31
C VAL A 27 14.59 6.94 10.00
N GLY A 28 15.86 7.07 9.60
CA GLY A 28 16.95 6.25 10.14
C GLY A 28 16.72 4.75 9.96
N GLY A 29 16.05 4.35 8.87
CA GLY A 29 15.68 2.96 8.57
C GLY A 29 14.40 2.46 9.27
N ALA A 30 13.76 3.25 10.13
CA ALA A 30 12.53 2.86 10.82
C ALA A 30 11.29 3.43 10.13
N LEU A 31 10.24 2.62 9.94
CA LEU A 31 8.96 3.05 9.37
C LEU A 31 8.34 4.19 10.19
N ARG A 32 8.01 5.31 9.55
CA ARG A 32 7.33 6.46 10.16
C ARG A 32 5.99 6.83 9.56
N GLY A 33 5.61 6.18 8.46
CA GLY A 33 4.29 6.31 7.86
C GLY A 33 4.19 5.54 6.56
N CYS A 34 3.00 5.04 6.25
CA CYS A 34 2.72 4.44 4.95
C CYS A 34 1.24 4.66 4.62
N LEU A 35 0.98 5.48 3.61
CA LEU A 35 -0.38 5.76 3.14
C LEU A 35 -0.42 5.68 1.62
N GLY A 36 -1.58 5.29 1.10
CA GLY A 36 -1.74 5.06 -0.32
C GLY A 36 -3.18 5.05 -0.77
N ARG A 37 -3.31 5.07 -2.09
CA ARG A 37 -4.56 4.90 -2.81
C ARG A 37 -4.44 3.67 -3.67
N ILE A 38 -5.38 2.74 -3.51
CA ILE A 38 -5.39 1.47 -4.22
C ILE A 38 -5.90 1.65 -5.65
N LEU A 39 -6.98 2.41 -5.83
CA LEU A 39 -7.62 2.55 -7.12
C LEU A 39 -6.83 3.48 -8.05
N GLY A 40 -6.65 3.05 -9.29
CA GLY A 40 -6.14 3.89 -10.39
C GLY A 40 -7.17 4.90 -10.90
N ASP A 41 -7.97 5.51 -10.02
CA ASP A 41 -9.04 6.45 -10.38
C ASP A 41 -8.53 7.89 -10.57
N ARG A 42 -7.22 8.14 -10.40
CA ARG A 42 -6.57 9.45 -10.53
C ARG A 42 -5.21 9.31 -11.22
N PRO A 43 -4.68 10.39 -11.84
CA PRO A 43 -3.31 10.38 -12.34
C PRO A 43 -2.29 10.17 -11.21
N LEU A 44 -1.23 9.43 -11.50
CA LEU A 44 -0.24 8.96 -10.54
C LEU A 44 0.50 10.12 -9.84
N GLY A 45 0.91 11.16 -10.57
CA GLY A 45 1.64 12.31 -10.00
C GLY A 45 0.89 12.99 -8.84
N PRO A 46 -0.38 13.40 -9.04
CA PRO A 46 -1.25 13.88 -7.96
C PRO A 46 -1.42 12.90 -6.80
N VAL A 47 -1.53 11.59 -7.09
CA VAL A 47 -1.66 10.54 -6.05
C VAL A 47 -0.39 10.48 -5.21
N VAL A 48 0.78 10.32 -5.82
CA VAL A 48 2.07 10.24 -5.12
C VAL A 48 2.31 11.50 -4.27
N ARG A 49 2.08 12.70 -4.82
CA ARG A 49 2.23 13.95 -4.07
C ARG A 49 1.32 14.02 -2.85
N ALA A 50 0.05 13.64 -3.00
CA ALA A 50 -0.90 13.65 -1.90
C ALA A 50 -0.55 12.57 -0.85
N MET A 51 -0.18 11.37 -1.28
CA MET A 51 0.14 10.26 -0.39
C MET A 51 1.47 10.44 0.32
N ALA A 52 2.46 11.09 -0.28
CA ALA A 52 3.70 11.47 0.41
C ALA A 52 3.43 12.44 1.56
N ALA A 53 2.64 13.49 1.32
CA ALA A 53 2.27 14.46 2.36
C ALA A 53 1.44 13.79 3.47
N ALA A 54 0.49 12.93 3.11
CA ALA A 54 -0.32 12.18 4.07
C ALA A 54 0.54 11.21 4.88
N ALA A 55 1.40 10.39 4.23
CA ALA A 55 2.25 9.42 4.93
C ALA A 55 3.15 10.10 5.98
N ALA A 56 3.64 11.30 5.68
CA ALA A 56 4.46 12.08 6.61
C ALA A 56 3.68 12.71 7.79
N ARG A 57 2.36 12.90 7.68
CA ARG A 57 1.61 13.78 8.60
C ARG A 57 0.30 13.23 9.15
N GLU A 58 -0.28 12.23 8.51
CA GLU A 58 -1.66 11.80 8.69
C GLU A 58 -1.80 10.29 8.95
N ASP A 59 -0.69 9.53 8.97
CA ASP A 59 -0.75 8.12 9.37
C ASP A 59 -1.07 8.03 10.88
N PRO A 60 -2.25 7.51 11.27
CA PRO A 60 -2.72 7.57 12.66
C PRO A 60 -1.89 6.72 13.62
N ARG A 61 -1.01 5.86 13.11
CA ARG A 61 -0.10 5.03 13.92
C ARG A 61 1.07 5.84 14.48
N PHE A 62 1.36 7.01 13.92
CA PHE A 62 2.55 7.77 14.23
C PHE A 62 2.25 9.27 14.39
N PRO A 63 3.03 10.02 15.19
CA PRO A 63 2.97 11.47 15.17
C PRO A 63 3.49 12.01 13.82
N PRO A 64 3.03 13.18 13.37
CA PRO A 64 3.58 13.84 12.18
C PRO A 64 5.11 13.98 12.25
N LEU A 65 5.79 13.89 11.11
CA LEU A 65 7.24 14.08 11.04
C LEU A 65 7.64 15.48 11.51
N ALA A 66 8.70 15.54 12.31
CA ALA A 66 9.34 16.77 12.76
C ALA A 66 10.44 17.22 11.77
N PRO A 67 10.73 18.53 11.63
CA PRO A 67 11.76 18.99 10.71
C PRO A 67 13.14 18.38 10.94
N GLU A 68 13.46 18.04 12.18
CA GLU A 68 14.73 17.44 12.57
C GLU A 68 14.90 16.00 12.07
N GLU A 69 13.80 15.34 11.70
CA GLU A 69 13.79 14.00 11.10
C GLU A 69 14.09 14.03 9.60
N LEU A 70 13.89 15.17 8.92
CA LEU A 70 14.02 15.29 7.47
C LEU A 70 15.41 14.92 6.91
N PRO A 71 16.55 15.22 7.58
CA PRO A 71 17.86 14.82 7.08
C PRO A 71 18.11 13.30 7.02
N GLN A 72 17.29 12.51 7.71
CA GLN A 72 17.37 11.04 7.74
C GLN A 72 16.15 10.37 7.12
N LEU A 73 15.31 11.15 6.42
CA LEU A 73 14.11 10.67 5.76
C LEU A 73 14.49 9.90 4.50
N HIS A 74 13.94 8.71 4.37
CA HIS A 74 13.91 7.93 3.14
C HIS A 74 12.47 7.80 2.66
N VAL A 75 12.26 7.99 1.37
CA VAL A 75 10.95 7.83 0.73
C VAL A 75 10.98 6.63 -0.22
N GLU A 76 9.96 5.80 -0.12
CA GLU A 76 9.70 4.71 -1.05
C GLU A 76 8.29 4.88 -1.64
N VAL A 77 8.16 4.68 -2.95
CA VAL A 77 6.90 4.73 -3.69
C VAL A 77 6.66 3.36 -4.31
N SER A 78 5.55 2.72 -3.94
CA SER A 78 5.08 1.48 -4.57
C SER A 78 3.93 1.81 -5.52
N VAL A 79 4.15 1.70 -6.82
CA VAL A 79 3.11 1.90 -7.86
C VAL A 79 2.43 0.56 -8.11
N LEU A 80 1.12 0.52 -7.89
CA LEU A 80 0.35 -0.72 -7.96
C LEU A 80 -0.19 -0.93 -9.37
N ASP A 81 -0.14 -2.17 -9.83
CA ASP A 81 -0.96 -2.61 -10.96
C ASP A 81 -2.44 -2.64 -10.62
N GLU A 82 -3.28 -2.77 -11.64
CA GLU A 82 -4.72 -2.87 -11.46
C GLU A 82 -5.06 -4.17 -10.71
N PRO A 83 -5.73 -4.09 -9.54
CA PRO A 83 -6.02 -5.28 -8.75
C PRO A 83 -6.94 -6.25 -9.51
N ALA A 84 -6.53 -7.51 -9.59
CA ALA A 84 -7.30 -8.58 -10.18
C ALA A 84 -8.08 -9.33 -9.10
N ALA A 85 -9.38 -9.56 -9.32
CA ALA A 85 -10.19 -10.33 -8.38
C ALA A 85 -9.70 -11.79 -8.29
N LEU A 86 -9.63 -12.31 -7.07
CA LEU A 86 -9.30 -13.69 -6.75
C LEU A 86 -10.57 -14.40 -6.26
N ALA A 87 -10.98 -15.47 -6.92
CA ALA A 87 -12.18 -16.19 -6.49
C ALA A 87 -11.91 -17.02 -5.22
N ALA A 88 -12.98 -17.30 -4.47
CA ALA A 88 -12.90 -18.17 -3.30
C ALA A 88 -12.38 -19.57 -3.71
N GLY A 89 -11.42 -20.10 -2.96
CA GLY A 89 -10.77 -21.38 -3.26
C GLY A 89 -9.57 -21.30 -4.21
N GLU A 90 -9.27 -20.13 -4.78
CA GLU A 90 -8.13 -19.95 -5.69
C GLU A 90 -6.84 -19.50 -5.00
N ALA A 91 -6.67 -19.75 -3.69
CA ALA A 91 -5.47 -19.35 -2.94
C ALA A 91 -4.17 -19.81 -3.62
N ALA A 92 -4.18 -20.97 -4.28
CA ALA A 92 -3.02 -21.50 -5.01
C ALA A 92 -2.57 -20.65 -6.22
N ARG A 93 -3.38 -19.70 -6.69
CA ARG A 93 -2.99 -18.76 -7.76
C ARG A 93 -2.09 -17.61 -7.26
N ILE A 94 -2.03 -17.40 -5.94
CA ILE A 94 -1.18 -16.39 -5.33
C ILE A 94 0.28 -16.81 -5.45
N THR A 95 1.09 -15.95 -6.05
CA THR A 95 2.54 -16.11 -6.13
C THR A 95 3.19 -15.25 -5.05
N ILE A 96 3.70 -15.91 -4.01
CA ILE A 96 4.39 -15.27 -2.88
C ILE A 96 5.60 -14.47 -3.37
N GLY A 97 5.75 -13.24 -2.86
CA GLY A 97 6.80 -12.29 -3.26
C GLY A 97 6.52 -11.53 -4.54
N ARG A 98 5.51 -11.92 -5.33
CA ARG A 98 5.03 -11.17 -6.49
C ARG A 98 3.72 -10.46 -6.21
N ASP A 99 2.75 -11.19 -5.67
CA ASP A 99 1.41 -10.69 -5.46
C ASP A 99 1.28 -10.07 -4.07
N GLY A 100 0.73 -8.87 -4.00
CA GLY A 100 0.12 -8.28 -2.82
C GLY A 100 -1.35 -8.67 -2.73
N LEU A 101 -1.95 -8.46 -1.56
CA LEU A 101 -3.35 -8.80 -1.31
C LEU A 101 -4.13 -7.60 -0.82
N LEU A 102 -5.36 -7.47 -1.32
CA LEU A 102 -6.39 -6.59 -0.81
C LEU A 102 -7.61 -7.41 -0.44
N VAL A 103 -8.05 -7.32 0.81
CA VAL A 103 -9.27 -7.93 1.32
C VAL A 103 -10.25 -6.83 1.68
N ARG A 104 -11.51 -6.96 1.21
CA ARG A 104 -12.60 -6.04 1.53
C ARG A 104 -13.86 -6.80 1.95
N ARG A 105 -14.49 -6.37 3.04
CA ARG A 105 -15.83 -6.85 3.47
C ARG A 105 -16.62 -5.71 4.11
N GLY A 106 -17.61 -5.19 3.39
CA GLY A 106 -18.36 -4.02 3.82
C GLY A 106 -17.45 -2.80 4.00
N ARG A 107 -17.32 -2.28 5.23
CA ARG A 107 -16.43 -1.16 5.57
C ARG A 107 -15.01 -1.59 5.97
N ALA A 108 -14.79 -2.88 6.20
CA ALA A 108 -13.49 -3.41 6.56
C ALA A 108 -12.61 -3.58 5.32
N SER A 109 -11.36 -3.15 5.40
CA SER A 109 -10.38 -3.28 4.32
C SER A 109 -8.99 -3.51 4.88
N GLY A 110 -8.25 -4.44 4.30
CA GLY A 110 -6.87 -4.75 4.66
C GLY A 110 -6.05 -4.94 3.41
N LEU A 111 -4.86 -4.33 3.37
CA LEU A 111 -3.92 -4.49 2.26
C LEU A 111 -2.55 -4.89 2.82
N LEU A 112 -1.92 -5.85 2.14
CA LEU A 112 -0.53 -6.24 2.36
C LEU A 112 0.21 -6.20 1.03
N LEU A 113 1.41 -5.61 1.03
CA LEU A 113 2.26 -5.50 -0.15
C LEU A 113 2.99 -6.83 -0.44
N PRO A 114 3.48 -7.05 -1.68
CA PRO A 114 4.10 -8.32 -2.10
C PRO A 114 5.22 -8.84 -1.20
N GLN A 115 6.06 -7.95 -0.65
CA GLN A 115 7.22 -8.29 0.18
C GLN A 115 6.86 -8.83 1.56
N VAL A 116 5.64 -8.55 2.04
CA VAL A 116 5.25 -8.87 3.42
C VAL A 116 5.23 -10.39 3.66
N ALA A 117 4.74 -11.18 2.70
CA ALA A 117 4.69 -12.63 2.87
C ALA A 117 6.09 -13.29 2.94
N PRO A 118 7.02 -13.01 1.99
CA PRO A 118 8.40 -13.49 2.08
C PRO A 118 9.08 -13.14 3.41
N ASP A 119 8.98 -11.89 3.87
CA ASP A 119 9.62 -11.42 5.10
C ASP A 119 9.17 -12.18 6.36
N ASN A 120 7.97 -12.79 6.30
CA ASN A 120 7.39 -13.57 7.39
C ASN A 120 7.39 -15.08 7.13
N GLY A 121 7.92 -15.55 5.99
CA GLY A 121 7.93 -16.96 5.61
C GLY A 121 6.54 -17.55 5.36
N TRP A 122 5.55 -16.74 4.96
CA TRP A 122 4.17 -17.17 4.77
C TRP A 122 3.90 -17.81 3.40
N GLY A 123 3.10 -18.87 3.40
CA GLY A 123 2.44 -19.39 2.21
C GLY A 123 1.15 -18.62 1.84
N PRO A 124 0.49 -18.98 0.72
CA PRO A 124 -0.71 -18.28 0.22
C PRO A 124 -1.86 -18.13 1.22
N GLU A 125 -2.24 -19.21 1.92
CA GLU A 125 -3.36 -19.17 2.87
C GLU A 125 -3.02 -18.36 4.12
N GLU A 126 -1.79 -18.44 4.62
CA GLU A 126 -1.32 -17.64 5.75
C GLU A 126 -1.31 -16.16 5.41
N PHE A 127 -0.94 -15.83 4.16
CA PHE A 127 -0.94 -14.46 3.66
C PHE A 127 -2.37 -13.89 3.52
N LEU A 128 -3.32 -14.69 3.00
CA LEU A 128 -4.75 -14.34 2.97
C LEU A 128 -5.30 -14.11 4.38
N ALA A 129 -4.96 -15.00 5.33
CA ALA A 129 -5.37 -14.87 6.71
C ALA A 129 -4.78 -13.61 7.37
N ALA A 130 -3.52 -13.27 7.06
CA ALA A 130 -2.88 -12.04 7.53
C ALA A 130 -3.58 -10.79 6.95
N ALA A 131 -3.95 -10.81 5.66
CA ALA A 131 -4.68 -9.71 5.03
C ALA A 131 -6.07 -9.53 5.65
N CYS A 132 -6.78 -10.62 5.97
CA CYS A 132 -8.04 -10.58 6.72
C CYS A 132 -7.85 -9.96 8.10
N ARG A 133 -6.84 -10.39 8.87
CA ARG A 133 -6.52 -9.81 10.18
C ARG A 133 -6.19 -8.33 10.08
N LYS A 134 -5.46 -7.92 9.03
CA LYS A 134 -5.16 -6.50 8.76
C LYS A 134 -6.42 -5.68 8.51
N ALA A 135 -7.45 -6.29 7.93
CA ALA A 135 -8.78 -5.69 7.76
C ALA A 135 -9.62 -5.67 9.06
N GLY A 136 -9.12 -6.23 10.16
CA GLY A 136 -9.88 -6.41 11.41
C GLY A 136 -10.91 -7.55 11.33
N LEU A 137 -10.71 -8.52 10.43
CA LEU A 137 -11.60 -9.65 10.19
C LEU A 137 -10.99 -10.96 10.73
N GLY A 138 -11.84 -11.99 10.85
CA GLY A 138 -11.38 -13.35 11.15
C GLY A 138 -10.48 -13.93 10.03
N PRO A 139 -9.52 -14.79 10.36
CA PRO A 139 -8.48 -15.24 9.43
C PRO A 139 -8.99 -16.05 8.24
N ASP A 140 -10.16 -16.70 8.35
CA ASP A 140 -10.72 -17.57 7.32
C ASP A 140 -11.82 -16.90 6.49
N VAL A 141 -12.13 -15.63 6.78
CA VAL A 141 -13.21 -14.85 6.17
C VAL A 141 -13.04 -14.69 4.65
N TRP A 142 -11.81 -14.79 4.14
CA TRP A 142 -11.54 -14.78 2.69
C TRP A 142 -12.21 -15.94 1.92
N ARG A 143 -12.67 -17.00 2.61
CA ARG A 143 -13.42 -18.10 2.00
C ARG A 143 -14.92 -17.80 1.86
N ASP A 144 -15.42 -16.76 2.54
CA ASP A 144 -16.84 -16.39 2.51
C ASP A 144 -17.18 -15.64 1.23
N ALA A 145 -18.33 -15.94 0.62
CA ALA A 145 -18.82 -15.25 -0.58
C ALA A 145 -19.05 -13.72 -0.40
N GLY A 146 -19.13 -13.25 0.84
CA GLY A 146 -19.26 -11.82 1.16
C GLY A 146 -17.93 -11.07 1.25
N THR A 147 -16.81 -11.73 1.01
CA THR A 147 -15.46 -11.16 1.09
C THR A 147 -14.87 -11.05 -0.30
N GLU A 148 -14.47 -9.84 -0.67
CA GLU A 148 -13.77 -9.60 -1.92
C GLU A 148 -12.26 -9.67 -1.67
N VAL A 149 -11.57 -10.47 -2.47
CA VAL A 149 -10.12 -10.61 -2.43
C VAL A 149 -9.58 -10.20 -3.80
N PHE A 150 -8.54 -9.36 -3.79
CA PHE A 150 -7.82 -8.98 -5.00
C PHE A 150 -6.33 -9.22 -4.83
N THR A 151 -5.68 -9.63 -5.91
CA THR A 151 -4.21 -9.67 -6.04
C THR A 151 -3.73 -8.49 -6.87
N PHE A 152 -2.52 -8.00 -6.61
CA PHE A 152 -1.87 -6.98 -7.45
C PHE A 152 -0.35 -7.12 -7.37
N SER A 153 0.37 -6.69 -8.40
CA SER A 153 1.81 -6.45 -8.34
C SER A 153 2.10 -4.98 -8.03
N ALA A 154 3.32 -4.69 -7.59
CA ALA A 154 3.78 -3.33 -7.41
C ALA A 154 5.22 -3.14 -7.89
N ASP A 155 5.46 -2.07 -8.63
CA ASP A 155 6.80 -1.57 -8.91
C ASP A 155 7.23 -0.65 -7.75
N VAL A 156 8.39 -0.92 -7.16
CA VAL A 156 8.89 -0.20 -5.98
C VAL A 156 10.08 0.68 -6.37
N PHE A 157 10.01 1.96 -5.99
CA PHE A 157 11.05 2.96 -6.22
C PHE A 157 11.41 3.61 -4.89
N GLY A 158 12.68 3.58 -4.50
CA GLY A 158 13.15 4.16 -3.24
C GLY A 158 14.53 4.80 -3.37
N GLU A 159 14.91 5.56 -2.34
CA GLU A 159 16.23 6.20 -2.16
C GLU A 159 17.28 5.26 -1.55
#